data_AF-A0A1V9ZSR0-F1
#
_entry.id   AF-A0A1V9ZSR0-F1
#
_cell.length_a   1.000
_cell.length_b   1.000
_cell.length_c   1.000
_cell.angle_alpha   90.00
_cell.angle_beta   90.00
_cell.angle_gamma   90.00
#
_symmetry.space_group_name_H-M   'P 1'
#
loop_
_entity.id
_entity.type
_entity.pdbx_description
1 polymer ?
#
loop_
_entity_poly.entity_id
_entity_poly.type
_entity_poly.pdbx_seq_one_letter_code
_entity_poly.pdbx_strand_id
1 'polypeptide(L)'
;MRVAIARALYQDKDTYLLDDPLAAVESRKDFVLFKAFNIQDTYIAKQALLLDKNQRAYYLSIASTCWLGLRLEFIDTVATSLAAGLALCAPHSLTFAGIAGVSLSYSFSVAQVLNWTVRCLSILQTQMVSIQRLYSYTMLPEEGLWCSDTIEKNWPAKVELIFENVDLQYRNGLPHFLRKLSFKIHAREKIGIVGRSGAGKSSIVEFSFVELIFQILGYMIRNNISIIPQDPVLFSGSVRSNLDPFKACDDEMLWCVVKRVHLEKSIESFDDTVDESGQNFSVGERQLLCIARALLKKSKVIVMDEATA
;
A
#
# COMPACT_ATOMS: atom_id res chain seq x y z
N MET A 1 1.63 11.17 9.54
CA MET A 1 0.36 10.61 8.98
C MET A 1 -0.91 11.05 9.76
N ARG A 2 -0.95 10.97 11.10
CA ARG A 2 -2.10 11.39 11.95
C ARG A 2 -2.57 12.84 11.75
N VAL A 3 -1.65 13.78 11.50
CA VAL A 3 -1.97 15.19 11.23
C VAL A 3 -2.59 15.39 9.85
N ALA A 4 -2.29 14.54 8.87
CA ALA A 4 -2.87 14.64 7.53
C ALA A 4 -4.33 14.18 7.52
N ILE A 5 -4.65 13.12 8.26
CA ILE A 5 -6.03 12.63 8.43
C ILE A 5 -6.87 13.63 9.23
N ALA A 6 -6.33 14.20 10.31
CA ALA A 6 -6.99 15.28 11.04
C ALA A 6 -7.23 16.52 10.15
N ARG A 7 -6.22 16.97 9.39
CA ARG A 7 -6.38 18.08 8.43
C ARG A 7 -7.39 17.77 7.32
N ALA A 8 -7.47 16.52 6.86
CA ALA A 8 -8.48 16.11 5.91
C ALA A 8 -9.88 16.17 6.54
N LEU A 9 -10.10 15.57 7.71
CA LEU A 9 -11.38 15.55 8.42
C LEU A 9 -11.91 16.93 8.84
N TYR A 10 -11.03 17.91 9.06
CA TYR A 10 -11.41 19.28 9.43
C TYR A 10 -11.51 20.24 8.23
N GLN A 11 -11.22 19.80 7.00
CA GLN A 11 -11.48 20.61 5.81
C GLN A 11 -12.94 20.42 5.40
N ASP A 12 -13.84 21.36 5.68
CA ASP A 12 -15.20 21.35 5.15
C ASP A 12 -15.17 21.18 3.61
N LYS A 13 -15.41 19.95 3.15
CA LYS A 13 -15.43 19.58 1.74
C LYS A 13 -16.63 18.67 1.49
N ASP A 14 -17.31 18.94 0.40
CA ASP A 14 -18.58 18.27 0.03
C ASP A 14 -18.40 16.79 -0.32
N THR A 15 -17.19 16.32 -0.60
CA THR A 15 -16.96 14.92 -1.00
C THR A 15 -15.57 14.44 -0.57
N TYR A 16 -15.55 13.39 0.25
CA TYR A 16 -14.36 12.61 0.57
C TYR A 16 -14.48 11.26 -0.11
N LEU A 17 -13.68 11.03 -1.15
CA LEU A 17 -13.50 9.71 -1.74
C LEU A 17 -12.48 8.96 -0.88
N LEU A 18 -12.98 8.22 0.10
CA LEU A 18 -12.22 7.22 0.83
C LEU A 18 -12.36 5.90 0.06
N ASP A 19 -11.33 5.55 -0.68
CA ASP A 19 -11.27 4.40 -1.58
C ASP A 19 -10.98 3.11 -0.77
N ASP A 20 -11.91 2.68 0.11
CA ASP A 20 -12.20 1.28 0.48
C ASP A 20 -12.72 1.05 1.93
N PRO A 21 -13.33 -0.11 2.21
CA PRO A 21 -13.44 -0.70 3.56
C PRO A 21 -12.11 -0.81 4.34
N LEU A 22 -10.96 -0.57 3.72
CA LEU A 22 -9.65 -0.46 4.39
C LEU A 22 -9.53 0.78 5.29
N ALA A 23 -10.34 1.83 5.10
CA ALA A 23 -10.45 2.90 6.09
C ALA A 23 -10.95 2.39 7.45
N ALA A 24 -11.66 1.25 7.48
CA ALA A 24 -12.00 0.58 8.73
C ALA A 24 -10.78 -0.05 9.43
N VAL A 25 -9.68 -0.33 8.73
CA VAL A 25 -8.42 -0.80 9.34
C VAL A 25 -7.75 0.34 10.12
N GLU A 26 -7.89 1.60 9.68
CA GLU A 26 -7.44 2.77 10.46
C GLU A 26 -8.19 2.88 11.79
N SER A 27 -9.47 2.46 11.84
CA SER A 27 -10.25 2.48 13.09
C SER A 27 -9.66 1.61 14.19
N ARG A 28 -8.93 0.54 13.84
CA ARG A 28 -8.30 -0.33 14.83
C ARG A 28 -7.16 0.37 15.57
N LYS A 29 -6.41 1.22 14.86
CA LYS A 29 -5.29 2.00 15.43
C LYS A 29 -5.78 3.15 16.32
N ASP A 30 -6.91 3.75 15.98
CA ASP A 30 -7.46 4.92 16.69
C ASP A 30 -8.63 4.58 17.62
N PHE A 31 -8.92 3.29 17.83
CA PHE A 31 -10.03 2.81 18.66
C PHE A 31 -9.99 3.37 20.09
N VAL A 32 -8.80 3.45 20.69
CA VAL A 32 -8.60 4.01 22.04
C VAL A 32 -9.00 5.49 22.07
N LEU A 33 -8.68 6.23 21.01
CA LEU A 33 -9.04 7.64 20.87
C LEU A 33 -10.56 7.80 20.75
N PHE A 34 -11.20 7.02 19.89
CA PHE A 34 -12.65 7.05 19.72
C PHE A 34 -13.40 6.69 20.99
N LYS A 35 -12.86 5.74 21.78
CA LYS A 35 -13.39 5.40 23.10
C LYS A 35 -13.18 6.51 24.13
N ALA A 36 -12.02 7.16 24.12
CA ALA A 36 -11.71 8.27 25.02
C ALA A 36 -12.62 9.49 24.79
N PHE A 37 -12.95 9.79 23.54
CA PHE A 37 -13.81 10.93 23.19
C PHE A 37 -15.29 10.58 23.04
N ASN A 38 -15.67 9.31 23.20
CA ASN A 38 -17.03 8.81 23.09
C ASN A 38 -17.73 9.13 21.74
N ILE A 39 -16.99 9.02 20.62
CA ILE A 39 -17.45 9.37 19.25
C ILE A 39 -17.86 8.12 18.44
N GLN A 40 -18.00 6.96 19.07
CA GLN A 40 -18.21 5.68 18.38
C GLN A 40 -19.49 5.70 17.53
N ASP A 41 -20.58 6.24 18.05
CA ASP A 41 -21.88 6.26 17.35
C ASP A 41 -21.82 7.11 16.06
N THR A 42 -21.11 8.23 16.10
CA THR A 42 -20.91 9.09 14.92
C THR A 42 -20.07 8.36 13.87
N TYR A 43 -19.05 7.63 14.30
CA TYR A 43 -18.19 6.85 13.42
C TYR A 43 -18.95 5.66 12.78
N ILE A 44 -19.76 4.94 13.58
CA ILE A 44 -20.60 3.84 13.09
C ILE A 44 -21.61 4.36 12.06
N ALA A 45 -22.26 5.48 12.33
CA ALA A 45 -23.19 6.12 11.39
C ALA A 45 -22.49 6.48 10.06
N LYS A 46 -21.27 7.03 10.14
CA LYS A 46 -20.45 7.33 8.95
C LYS A 46 -20.11 6.05 8.17
N GLN A 47 -19.69 4.98 8.84
CA GLN A 47 -19.36 3.71 8.19
C GLN A 47 -20.60 3.08 7.53
N ALA A 48 -21.76 3.15 8.18
CA ALA A 48 -23.02 2.68 7.62
C ALA A 48 -23.39 3.44 6.34
N LEU A 49 -23.20 4.76 6.30
CA LEU A 49 -23.42 5.58 5.11
C LEU A 49 -22.48 5.21 3.95
N LEU A 50 -21.20 4.94 4.24
CA LEU A 50 -20.24 4.48 3.23
C LEU A 50 -20.60 3.10 2.68
N LEU A 51 -21.03 2.18 3.56
CA LEU A 51 -21.49 0.85 3.16
C LEU A 51 -22.75 0.95 2.28
N ASP A 52 -23.72 1.79 2.65
CA ASP A 52 -24.94 2.02 1.88
C ASP A 52 -24.61 2.59 0.48
N LYS A 53 -23.66 3.53 0.37
CA LYS A 53 -23.19 4.02 -0.94
C LYS A 53 -22.64 2.90 -1.83
N ASN A 54 -21.82 2.00 -1.27
CA ASN A 54 -21.29 0.86 -2.02
C ASN A 54 -22.40 -0.14 -2.39
N GLN A 55 -23.29 -0.46 -1.44
CA GLN A 55 -24.41 -1.36 -1.65
C GLN A 55 -25.38 -0.84 -2.72
N ARG A 56 -25.64 0.46 -2.79
CA ARG A 56 -26.46 1.05 -3.86
C ARG A 56 -25.85 0.77 -5.23
N ALA A 57 -24.55 1.05 -5.41
CA ALA A 57 -23.87 0.77 -6.68
C ALA A 57 -23.90 -0.72 -7.05
N TYR A 58 -23.68 -1.60 -6.06
CA TYR A 58 -23.75 -3.04 -6.26
C TYR A 58 -25.18 -3.52 -6.61
N TYR A 59 -26.20 -3.00 -5.92
CA TYR A 59 -27.60 -3.30 -6.17
C TYR A 59 -28.01 -2.88 -7.59
N LEU A 60 -27.61 -1.69 -8.03
CA LEU A 60 -27.82 -1.21 -9.40
C LEU A 60 -27.21 -2.17 -10.44
N SER A 61 -26.02 -2.71 -10.19
CA SER A 61 -25.36 -3.69 -11.07
C SER A 61 -26.10 -5.05 -11.14
N ILE A 62 -26.60 -5.54 -10.00
CA ILE A 62 -27.44 -6.74 -9.97
C ILE A 62 -28.75 -6.48 -10.71
N ALA A 63 -29.41 -5.36 -10.43
CA ALA A 63 -30.68 -5.00 -11.05
C ALA A 63 -30.54 -4.88 -12.58
N SER A 64 -29.46 -4.29 -13.08
CA SER A 64 -29.20 -4.23 -14.53
C SER A 64 -28.99 -5.62 -15.14
N THR A 65 -28.31 -6.52 -14.43
CA THR A 65 -28.11 -7.91 -14.88
C THR A 65 -29.42 -8.69 -14.94
N CYS A 66 -30.27 -8.56 -13.91
CA CYS A 66 -31.59 -9.19 -13.88
C CYS A 66 -32.52 -8.63 -14.97
N TRP A 67 -32.51 -7.31 -15.18
CA TRP A 67 -33.30 -6.67 -16.22
C TRP A 67 -32.91 -7.17 -17.61
N LEU A 68 -31.61 -7.29 -17.89
CA LEU A 68 -31.12 -7.86 -19.14
C LEU A 68 -31.54 -9.32 -19.31
N GLY A 69 -31.44 -10.12 -18.24
CA GLY A 69 -31.87 -11.53 -18.25
C GLY A 69 -33.34 -11.70 -18.61
N LEU A 70 -34.23 -10.94 -17.94
CA LEU A 70 -35.67 -10.96 -18.23
C LEU A 70 -36.00 -10.58 -19.67
N ARG A 71 -35.28 -9.61 -20.24
CA ARG A 71 -35.47 -9.20 -21.64
C ARG A 71 -35.06 -10.28 -22.63
N LEU A 72 -33.95 -10.97 -22.37
CA LEU A 72 -33.49 -12.07 -23.21
C LEU A 72 -34.47 -13.26 -23.17
N GLU A 73 -34.97 -13.62 -21.99
CA GLU A 73 -35.99 -14.67 -21.83
C GLU A 73 -37.31 -14.31 -22.52
N PHE A 74 -37.72 -13.03 -22.46
CA PHE A 74 -38.92 -12.58 -23.17
C PHE A 74 -38.77 -12.70 -24.69
N ILE A 75 -37.61 -12.32 -25.24
CA ILE A 75 -37.34 -12.45 -26.68
C ILE A 75 -37.35 -13.93 -27.10
N ASP A 76 -36.76 -14.80 -26.28
CA ASP A 76 -36.74 -16.24 -26.54
C ASP A 76 -38.14 -16.87 -26.52
N THR A 77 -38.96 -16.56 -25.51
CA THR A 77 -40.33 -17.10 -25.43
C THR A 77 -41.18 -16.66 -26.63
N VAL A 78 -41.03 -15.41 -27.08
CA VAL A 78 -41.68 -14.92 -28.29
C VAL A 78 -41.19 -15.67 -29.53
N ALA A 79 -39.87 -15.84 -29.70
CA ALA A 79 -39.29 -16.56 -30.83
C ALA A 79 -39.73 -18.04 -30.86
N THR A 80 -39.71 -18.71 -29.72
CA THR A 80 -40.12 -20.12 -29.56
C THR A 80 -41.63 -20.28 -29.82
N SER A 81 -42.47 -19.33 -29.37
CA SER A 81 -43.91 -19.35 -29.64
C SER A 81 -44.23 -19.19 -31.13
N LEU A 82 -43.50 -18.33 -31.84
CA LEU A 82 -43.61 -18.15 -33.28
C LEU A 82 -43.18 -19.42 -34.03
N ALA A 83 -42.06 -20.03 -33.63
CA ALA A 83 -41.59 -21.28 -34.21
C ALA A 83 -42.58 -22.43 -34.00
N ALA A 84 -43.17 -22.55 -32.81
CA ALA A 84 -44.23 -23.51 -32.51
C ALA A 84 -45.48 -23.27 -33.37
N GLY A 85 -45.92 -22.02 -33.51
CA GLY A 85 -47.07 -21.64 -34.34
C GLY A 85 -46.87 -22.01 -35.81
N LEU A 86 -45.69 -21.72 -36.37
CA LEU A 86 -45.35 -22.09 -37.74
C LEU A 86 -45.29 -23.61 -37.94
N ALA A 87 -44.77 -24.36 -36.95
CA ALA A 87 -44.74 -25.81 -37.00
C ALA A 87 -46.15 -26.44 -37.01
N LEU A 88 -47.13 -25.82 -36.33
CA LEU A 88 -48.52 -26.28 -36.34
C LEU A 88 -49.26 -26.00 -37.66
N CYS A 89 -48.90 -24.94 -38.37
CA CYS A 89 -49.51 -24.58 -39.66
C CYS A 89 -48.95 -25.36 -40.86
N ALA A 90 -47.84 -26.08 -40.69
CA ALA A 90 -47.17 -26.81 -41.76
C ALA A 90 -47.88 -28.13 -42.13
N PRO A 91 -47.82 -28.56 -43.41
CA PRO A 91 -48.53 -29.76 -43.88
C PRO A 91 -48.07 -31.03 -43.15
N HIS A 92 -49.04 -31.83 -42.72
CA HIS A 92 -48.83 -33.02 -41.89
C HIS A 92 -48.05 -34.12 -42.62
N SER A 93 -46.75 -34.21 -42.33
CA SER A 93 -45.94 -35.40 -42.60
C SER A 93 -45.33 -35.91 -41.29
N LEU A 94 -45.31 -37.23 -41.11
CA LEU A 94 -44.84 -37.87 -39.87
C LEU A 94 -43.37 -37.54 -39.56
N THR A 95 -42.55 -37.38 -40.60
CA THR A 95 -41.14 -36.98 -40.51
C THR A 95 -40.97 -35.52 -40.07
N PHE A 96 -41.90 -34.63 -40.44
CA PHE A 96 -41.88 -33.23 -40.04
C PHE A 96 -42.16 -33.03 -38.55
N ALA A 97 -43.08 -33.82 -37.96
CA ALA A 97 -43.40 -33.74 -36.53
C ALA A 97 -42.19 -34.06 -35.63
N GLY A 98 -41.37 -35.06 -36.01
CA GLY A 98 -40.15 -35.41 -35.28
C GLY A 98 -39.09 -34.30 -35.33
N ILE A 99 -38.86 -33.70 -36.51
CA ILE A 99 -37.88 -32.61 -36.69
C ILE A 99 -38.33 -31.34 -35.95
N ALA A 100 -39.63 -31.02 -35.97
CA ALA A 100 -40.18 -29.87 -35.27
C ALA A 100 -40.01 -29.96 -33.74
N GLY A 101 -40.26 -31.14 -33.15
CA GLY A 101 -40.06 -31.36 -31.70
C GLY A 101 -38.60 -31.21 -31.27
N VAL A 102 -37.66 -31.72 -32.08
CA VAL A 102 -36.22 -31.57 -31.85
C VAL A 102 -35.79 -30.10 -31.98
N SER A 103 -36.29 -29.38 -32.99
CA SER A 103 -36.00 -27.95 -33.19
C SER A 103 -36.50 -27.07 -32.03
N LEU A 104 -37.70 -27.33 -31.50
CA LEU A 104 -38.23 -26.65 -30.33
C LEU A 104 -37.40 -26.92 -29.07
N SER A 105 -36.98 -28.18 -28.87
CA SER A 105 -36.13 -28.58 -27.73
C SER A 105 -34.75 -27.91 -27.78
N TYR A 106 -34.16 -27.80 -28.97
CA TYR A 106 -32.91 -27.08 -29.16
C TYR A 106 -33.07 -25.56 -29.00
N SER A 107 -34.20 -24.97 -29.41
CA SER A 107 -34.45 -23.52 -29.26
C SER A 107 -34.38 -23.10 -27.79
N PHE A 108 -35.04 -23.84 -26.90
CA PHE A 108 -35.00 -23.58 -25.46
C PHE A 108 -33.59 -23.77 -24.86
N SER A 109 -32.86 -24.79 -25.31
CA SER A 109 -31.49 -25.06 -24.85
C SER A 109 -30.51 -23.95 -25.29
N VAL A 110 -30.62 -23.49 -26.54
CA VAL A 110 -29.79 -22.41 -27.08
C VAL A 110 -30.04 -21.10 -26.33
N ALA A 111 -31.29 -20.81 -25.99
CA ALA A 111 -31.64 -19.61 -25.25
C ALA A 111 -31.05 -19.57 -23.84
N GLN A 112 -31.07 -20.70 -23.12
CA GLN A 112 -30.43 -20.80 -21.80
C GLN A 112 -28.91 -20.57 -21.89
N VAL A 113 -28.26 -21.16 -22.89
CA VAL A 113 -26.82 -20.94 -23.13
C VAL A 113 -26.54 -19.50 -23.50
N LEU A 114 -27.39 -18.86 -24.32
CA LEU A 114 -27.25 -17.47 -24.72
C LEU A 114 -27.40 -16.51 -23.52
N ASN A 115 -28.39 -16.74 -22.65
CA ASN A 115 -28.55 -15.97 -21.41
C ASN A 115 -27.30 -16.10 -20.52
N TRP A 116 -26.82 -17.33 -20.32
CA TRP A 116 -25.62 -17.60 -19.51
C TRP A 116 -24.37 -16.92 -20.10
N THR A 117 -24.17 -16.99 -21.41
CA THR A 117 -23.02 -16.35 -22.08
C THR A 117 -23.04 -14.84 -21.97
N VAL A 118 -24.19 -14.19 -22.14
CA VAL A 118 -24.32 -12.73 -21.95
C VAL A 118 -24.00 -12.36 -20.50
N ARG A 119 -24.48 -13.14 -19.53
CA ARG A 119 -24.15 -12.92 -18.12
C ARG A 119 -22.66 -13.11 -17.84
N CYS A 120 -22.02 -14.14 -18.40
CA CYS A 120 -20.58 -14.35 -18.30
C CYS A 120 -19.79 -13.18 -18.90
N LEU A 121 -20.22 -12.63 -20.04
CA LEU A 121 -19.57 -11.48 -20.66
C LEU A 121 -19.64 -10.23 -19.77
N SER A 122 -20.81 -9.96 -19.16
CA SER A 122 -20.99 -8.84 -18.23
C SER A 122 -20.11 -8.99 -16.97
N ILE A 123 -19.99 -10.21 -16.45
CA ILE A 123 -19.10 -10.50 -15.32
C ILE A 123 -17.64 -10.28 -15.72
N LEU A 124 -17.23 -10.79 -16.88
CA LEU A 124 -15.88 -10.63 -17.40
C LEU A 124 -15.51 -9.15 -17.56
N GLN A 125 -16.38 -8.34 -18.16
CA GLN A 125 -16.17 -6.90 -18.30
C GLN A 125 -15.97 -6.21 -16.94
N THR A 126 -16.78 -6.58 -15.93
CA THR A 126 -16.64 -6.03 -14.58
C THR A 126 -15.30 -6.42 -13.95
N GLN A 127 -14.88 -7.68 -14.10
CA GLN A 127 -13.61 -8.16 -13.56
C GLN A 127 -12.38 -7.60 -14.29
N MET A 128 -12.49 -7.27 -15.58
CA MET A 128 -11.42 -6.64 -16.35
C MET A 128 -10.98 -5.28 -15.79
N VAL A 129 -11.89 -4.54 -15.14
CA VAL A 129 -11.54 -3.28 -14.46
C VAL A 129 -10.49 -3.51 -13.36
N SER A 130 -10.55 -4.64 -12.65
CA SER A 130 -9.54 -5.01 -11.63
C SER A 130 -8.16 -5.22 -12.26
N ILE A 131 -8.11 -5.85 -13.44
CA ILE A 131 -6.86 -6.05 -14.19
C ILE A 131 -6.31 -4.71 -14.68
N GLN A 132 -7.17 -3.82 -15.18
CA GLN A 132 -6.76 -2.48 -15.59
C GLN A 132 -6.15 -1.68 -14.44
N ARG A 133 -6.68 -1.82 -13.21
CA ARG A 133 -6.08 -1.22 -12.01
C ARG A 133 -4.69 -1.79 -11.72
N LEU A 134 -4.51 -3.11 -11.78
CA LEU A 134 -3.18 -3.73 -11.61
C LEU A 134 -2.19 -3.27 -12.69
N TYR A 135 -2.65 -3.20 -13.93
CA TYR A 135 -1.83 -2.72 -15.04
C TYR A 135 -1.43 -1.25 -14.87
N SER A 136 -2.29 -0.42 -14.29
CA SER A 136 -1.95 0.97 -14.00
C SER A 136 -0.75 1.11 -13.05
N TYR A 137 -0.58 0.17 -12.11
CA TYR A 137 0.59 0.14 -11.22
C TYR A 137 1.88 -0.23 -11.95
N THR A 138 1.80 -1.05 -13.00
CA THR A 138 2.99 -1.39 -13.82
C THR A 138 3.46 -0.25 -14.71
N MET A 139 2.64 0.78 -14.89
CA MET A 139 2.93 1.95 -15.73
C MET A 139 3.37 3.17 -14.92
N LEU A 140 3.48 3.05 -13.59
CA LEU A 140 3.97 4.14 -12.76
C LEU A 140 5.44 4.45 -13.09
N PRO A 141 5.86 5.73 -13.01
CA PRO A 141 7.25 6.08 -13.21
C PRO A 141 8.10 5.39 -12.15
N GLU A 142 9.15 4.69 -12.58
CA GLU A 142 10.10 4.07 -11.67
C GLU A 142 10.94 5.14 -10.97
N GLU A 143 11.26 4.89 -9.70
CA GLU A 143 12.31 5.66 -9.02
C GLU A 143 13.64 5.47 -9.79
N GLY A 144 14.49 6.51 -9.79
CA GLY A 144 15.70 6.58 -10.63
C GLY A 144 16.52 5.28 -10.64
N LEU A 145 17.03 4.94 -11.83
CA LEU A 145 17.67 3.66 -12.16
C LEU A 145 18.55 3.11 -11.03
N TRP A 146 18.37 1.81 -10.79
CA TRP A 146 19.34 0.93 -10.17
C TRP A 146 20.63 0.94 -11.00
N CYS A 147 21.46 1.98 -10.87
CA CYS A 147 22.70 2.02 -11.65
C CYS A 147 23.55 0.80 -11.30
N SER A 148 23.67 -0.07 -12.29
CA SER A 148 24.54 -1.25 -12.40
C SER A 148 25.99 -0.86 -12.65
N ASP A 149 26.35 0.41 -12.47
CA ASP A 149 27.74 0.80 -12.51
C ASP A 149 28.36 0.26 -11.23
N THR A 150 29.28 -0.68 -11.41
CA THR A 150 30.14 -1.25 -10.38
C THR A 150 30.86 -0.13 -9.65
N ILE A 151 30.21 0.45 -8.64
CA ILE A 151 30.90 1.23 -7.62
C ILE A 151 31.89 0.26 -7.04
N GLU A 152 33.18 0.56 -7.20
CA GLU A 152 34.27 -0.28 -6.74
C GLU A 152 33.95 -0.77 -5.33
N LYS A 153 34.15 -2.07 -5.07
CA LYS A 153 33.94 -2.70 -3.75
C LYS A 153 34.59 -1.92 -2.60
N ASN A 154 35.57 -1.06 -2.92
CA ASN A 154 36.24 -0.16 -2.01
C ASN A 154 35.58 1.22 -1.98
N TRP A 155 34.38 1.31 -1.40
CA TRP A 155 33.84 2.58 -0.94
C TRP A 155 34.91 3.33 -0.11
N PRO A 156 35.18 4.62 -0.38
CA PRO A 156 36.36 5.29 0.16
C PRO A 156 36.41 5.22 1.70
N ALA A 157 37.63 5.05 2.24
CA ALA A 157 37.85 4.99 3.68
C ALA A 157 37.49 6.30 4.39
N LYS A 158 37.51 7.41 3.65
CA LYS A 158 37.08 8.75 4.08
C LYS A 158 35.92 9.20 3.21
N VAL A 159 34.75 9.38 3.81
CA VAL A 159 33.55 9.90 3.13
C VAL A 159 33.44 11.38 3.46
N GLU A 160 33.47 12.23 2.44
CA GLU A 160 33.25 13.66 2.55
C GLU A 160 31.95 13.99 1.81
N LEU A 161 31.04 14.74 2.44
CA LEU A 161 29.76 15.12 1.84
C LEU A 161 29.82 16.59 1.45
N ILE A 162 29.51 16.89 0.19
CA ILE A 162 29.51 18.25 -0.33
C ILE A 162 28.12 18.53 -0.89
N PHE A 163 27.45 19.53 -0.34
CA PHE A 163 26.18 20.03 -0.82
C PHE A 163 26.44 21.39 -1.46
N GLU A 164 26.06 21.55 -2.73
CA GLU A 164 26.24 22.79 -3.49
C GLU A 164 24.90 23.21 -4.09
N ASN A 165 24.40 24.37 -3.64
CA ASN A 165 23.15 25.00 -4.12
C ASN A 165 21.96 24.04 -4.19
N VAL A 166 21.78 23.22 -3.15
CA VAL A 166 20.69 22.24 -3.10
C VAL A 166 19.36 22.94 -2.82
N ASP A 167 18.41 22.70 -3.70
CA ASP A 167 17.01 23.12 -3.60
C ASP A 167 16.13 21.87 -3.39
N LEU A 168 15.28 21.87 -2.36
CA LEU A 168 14.38 20.74 -2.07
C LEU A 168 12.91 21.15 -2.09
N GLN A 169 12.09 20.27 -2.64
CA GLN A 169 10.65 20.49 -2.86
C GLN A 169 9.89 19.17 -2.68
N TYR A 170 8.81 19.19 -1.92
CA TYR A 170 8.00 17.98 -1.67
C TYR A 170 7.22 17.49 -2.89
N ARG A 171 6.77 18.40 -3.76
CA ARG A 171 6.01 18.10 -4.96
C ARG A 171 6.24 19.18 -5.99
N ASN A 172 6.38 18.79 -7.25
CA ASN A 172 6.43 19.70 -8.37
C ASN A 172 5.27 20.70 -8.30
N GLY A 173 5.60 21.99 -8.30
CA GLY A 173 4.65 23.10 -8.20
C GLY A 173 4.47 23.72 -6.80
N LEU A 174 5.03 23.12 -5.73
CA LEU A 174 5.04 23.74 -4.40
C LEU A 174 6.24 24.69 -4.20
N PRO A 175 6.21 25.63 -3.25
CA PRO A 175 7.42 26.39 -2.94
C PRO A 175 8.52 25.45 -2.41
N HIS A 176 9.76 25.66 -2.86
CA HIS A 176 10.94 25.02 -2.27
C HIS A 176 11.01 25.34 -0.78
N PHE A 177 11.11 24.30 0.05
CA PHE A 177 11.21 24.45 1.50
C PHE A 177 12.66 24.68 1.95
N LEU A 178 13.63 24.26 1.13
CA LEU A 178 15.04 24.63 1.24
C LEU A 178 15.50 25.23 -0.07
N ARG A 179 16.29 26.30 0.03
CA ARG A 179 16.80 27.03 -1.13
C ARG A 179 18.30 27.27 -0.98
N LYS A 180 19.06 26.93 -2.02
CA LYS A 180 20.49 27.17 -2.19
C LYS A 180 21.34 26.72 -0.99
N LEU A 181 21.01 25.56 -0.43
CA LEU A 181 21.75 25.01 0.70
C LEU A 181 23.13 24.55 0.22
N SER A 182 24.19 25.16 0.77
CA SER A 182 25.58 24.81 0.43
C SER A 182 26.41 24.63 1.70
N PHE A 183 26.93 23.43 1.93
CA PHE A 183 27.78 23.12 3.06
C PHE A 183 28.62 21.86 2.79
N LYS A 184 29.71 21.71 3.54
CA LYS A 184 30.66 20.62 3.39
C LYS A 184 30.86 19.92 4.73
N ILE A 185 30.77 18.60 4.75
CA ILE A 185 30.96 17.74 5.92
C ILE A 185 32.24 16.92 5.70
N HIS A 186 33.22 17.08 6.56
CA HIS A 186 34.47 16.32 6.50
C HIS A 186 34.30 14.90 7.06
N ALA A 187 35.22 14.01 6.66
CA ALA A 187 35.20 12.63 7.13
C ALA A 187 35.37 12.54 8.66
N ARG A 188 34.51 11.73 9.30
CA ARG A 188 34.47 11.52 10.77
C ARG A 188 34.09 12.77 11.58
N GLU A 189 33.55 13.80 10.93
CA GLU A 189 33.01 14.97 11.61
C GLU A 189 31.66 14.64 12.26
N LYS A 190 31.41 15.19 13.46
CA LYS A 190 30.12 15.08 14.15
C LYS A 190 29.40 16.42 14.00
N ILE A 191 28.25 16.41 13.32
CA ILE A 191 27.49 17.63 13.03
C ILE A 191 26.13 17.53 13.71
N GLY A 192 25.74 18.61 14.38
CA GLY A 192 24.40 18.79 14.93
C GLY A 192 23.61 19.78 14.07
N ILE A 193 22.41 19.39 13.64
CA ILE A 193 21.47 20.27 12.95
C ILE A 193 20.45 20.78 13.96
N VAL A 194 20.46 22.10 14.22
CA VAL A 194 19.56 22.74 15.18
C VAL A 194 18.69 23.79 14.50
N GLY A 195 17.50 24.03 15.04
CA GLY A 195 16.54 24.97 14.47
C GLY A 195 15.17 24.83 15.11
N ARG A 196 14.27 25.78 14.81
CA ARG A 196 12.88 25.74 15.32
C ARG A 196 12.11 24.52 14.80
N SER A 197 11.02 24.16 15.47
CA SER A 197 10.09 23.15 14.94
C SER A 197 9.50 23.62 13.61
N GLY A 198 9.38 22.71 12.63
CA GLY A 198 8.94 23.04 11.27
C GLY A 198 9.97 23.75 10.39
N ALA A 199 11.22 23.93 10.84
CA ALA A 199 12.29 24.53 10.02
C ALA A 199 12.82 23.61 8.90
N GLY A 200 12.26 22.41 8.74
CA GLY A 200 12.67 21.44 7.72
C GLY A 200 13.84 20.54 8.12
N LYS A 201 14.18 20.43 9.42
CA LYS A 201 15.30 19.57 9.89
C LYS A 201 15.14 18.10 9.49
N SER A 202 14.01 17.49 9.85
CA SER A 202 13.67 16.11 9.45
C SER A 202 13.53 16.00 7.94
N SER A 203 13.01 17.04 7.27
CA SER A 203 12.95 17.09 5.80
C SER A 203 14.34 17.06 5.16
N ILE A 204 15.36 17.73 5.73
CA ILE A 204 16.75 17.61 5.26
C ILE A 204 17.22 16.16 5.39
N VAL A 205 16.99 15.55 6.54
CA VAL A 205 17.41 14.17 6.84
C VAL A 205 16.73 13.17 5.91
N GLU A 206 15.42 13.28 5.73
CA GLU A 206 14.62 12.34 4.94
C GLU A 206 14.82 12.55 3.43
N PHE A 207 14.79 13.80 2.95
CA PHE A 207 14.83 14.11 1.52
C PHE A 207 16.26 14.22 0.99
N SER A 208 17.19 14.85 1.73
CA SER A 208 18.57 15.04 1.23
C SER A 208 19.39 13.75 1.28
N PHE A 209 19.09 12.79 2.17
CA PHE A 209 19.87 11.55 2.24
C PHE A 209 19.28 10.41 1.42
N VAL A 210 17.99 10.47 1.11
CA VAL A 210 17.40 9.53 0.14
C VAL A 210 17.66 10.09 -1.25
N GLU A 211 16.98 11.16 -1.67
CA GLU A 211 16.99 11.61 -3.07
C GLU A 211 18.38 12.01 -3.62
N LEU A 212 19.20 12.71 -2.81
CA LEU A 212 20.51 13.21 -3.23
C LEU A 212 21.58 12.10 -3.32
N ILE A 213 21.48 11.07 -2.48
CA ILE A 213 22.34 9.88 -2.56
C ILE A 213 21.87 8.96 -3.69
N PHE A 214 20.56 8.93 -3.95
CA PHE A 214 19.96 8.23 -5.09
C PHE A 214 20.44 8.80 -6.42
N GLN A 215 20.35 10.12 -6.59
CA GLN A 215 20.75 10.78 -7.84
C GLN A 215 22.25 10.70 -8.10
N ILE A 216 23.08 10.78 -7.07
CA ILE A 216 24.53 10.85 -7.26
C ILE A 216 25.15 9.45 -7.31
N LEU A 217 24.65 8.44 -6.56
CA LEU A 217 25.44 7.22 -6.35
C LEU A 217 24.71 5.84 -6.15
N GLY A 218 23.39 5.70 -6.37
CA GLY A 218 22.74 4.37 -6.52
C GLY A 218 22.66 3.44 -5.27
N TYR A 219 22.30 2.16 -5.49
CA TYR A 219 21.90 1.16 -4.45
C TYR A 219 23.01 0.76 -3.47
N MET A 220 24.27 0.66 -3.92
CA MET A 220 25.38 0.12 -3.10
C MET A 220 25.68 0.94 -1.84
N ILE A 221 25.19 2.18 -1.77
CA ILE A 221 25.46 3.09 -0.65
C ILE A 221 24.37 3.05 0.41
N ARG A 222 23.16 2.56 0.07
CA ARG A 222 22.18 2.21 1.09
C ARG A 222 22.79 1.26 2.13
N ASN A 223 23.74 0.39 1.74
CA ASN A 223 24.44 -0.47 2.69
C ASN A 223 25.49 0.24 3.55
N ASN A 224 26.03 1.38 3.11
CA ASN A 224 27.10 2.09 3.82
C ASN A 224 26.61 3.23 4.73
N ILE A 225 25.29 3.49 4.73
CA ILE A 225 24.62 4.51 5.52
C ILE A 225 23.58 3.85 6.43
N SER A 226 23.51 4.28 7.69
CA SER A 226 22.44 3.91 8.62
C SER A 226 21.65 5.15 9.01
N ILE A 227 20.33 5.00 9.03
CA ILE A 227 19.40 6.05 9.43
C ILE A 227 18.62 5.55 10.65
N ILE A 228 18.57 6.36 11.69
CA ILE A 228 17.73 6.14 12.86
C ILE A 228 16.57 7.14 12.74
N PRO A 229 15.37 6.68 12.35
CA PRO A 229 14.23 7.55 12.15
C PRO A 229 13.66 8.05 13.48
N GLN A 230 12.94 9.19 13.44
CA GLN A 230 12.21 9.76 14.57
C GLN A 230 11.16 8.78 15.11
N ASP A 231 10.37 8.18 14.22
CA ASP A 231 9.36 7.16 14.57
C ASP A 231 9.94 5.75 14.30
N PRO A 232 10.36 4.99 15.33
CA PRO A 232 10.93 3.66 15.13
C PRO A 232 9.87 2.66 14.65
N VAL A 233 10.09 2.08 13.47
CA VAL A 233 9.21 1.07 12.87
C VAL A 233 9.80 -0.31 13.05
N LEU A 234 9.03 -1.21 13.67
CA LEU A 234 9.30 -2.63 13.74
C LEU A 234 8.29 -3.42 12.91
N PHE A 235 8.75 -4.48 12.26
CA PHE A 235 7.91 -5.37 11.49
C PHE A 235 7.42 -6.53 12.36
N SER A 236 6.22 -7.03 12.08
CA SER A 236 5.73 -8.24 12.73
C SER A 236 6.64 -9.41 12.36
N GLY A 237 7.10 -10.19 13.34
CA GLY A 237 8.08 -11.24 13.12
C GLY A 237 8.85 -11.56 14.40
N SER A 238 10.10 -12.01 14.28
CA SER A 238 10.96 -12.19 15.46
C SER A 238 11.83 -10.95 15.73
N VAL A 239 12.34 -10.82 16.94
CA VAL A 239 13.35 -9.80 17.26
C VAL A 239 14.57 -9.97 16.33
N ARG A 240 14.96 -11.22 16.04
CA ARG A 240 16.04 -11.52 15.08
C ARG A 240 15.77 -10.97 13.69
N SER A 241 14.58 -11.23 13.11
CA SER A 241 14.27 -10.78 11.75
C SER A 241 14.22 -9.26 11.66
N ASN A 242 13.89 -8.60 12.78
CA ASN A 242 13.92 -7.16 12.89
C ASN A 242 15.35 -6.61 12.99
N LEU A 243 16.26 -7.24 13.75
CA LEU A 243 17.65 -6.78 13.91
C LEU A 243 18.52 -7.11 12.69
N ASP A 244 18.38 -8.31 12.15
CA ASP A 244 19.16 -8.84 11.04
C ASP A 244 18.28 -9.65 10.06
N PRO A 245 17.59 -8.98 9.12
CA PRO A 245 16.70 -9.64 8.17
C PRO A 245 17.43 -10.58 7.20
N PHE A 246 18.73 -10.37 6.97
CA PHE A 246 19.54 -11.17 6.04
C PHE A 246 20.32 -12.29 6.72
N LYS A 247 20.22 -12.42 8.06
CA LYS A 247 20.97 -13.40 8.87
C LYS A 247 22.48 -13.38 8.57
N ALA A 248 23.03 -12.18 8.41
CA ALA A 248 24.45 -11.98 8.15
C ALA A 248 25.31 -12.01 9.43
N CYS A 249 24.71 -11.86 10.61
CA CYS A 249 25.39 -11.78 11.90
C CYS A 249 25.16 -13.02 12.76
N ASP A 250 26.21 -13.42 13.47
CA ASP A 250 26.16 -14.48 14.48
C ASP A 250 25.44 -14.01 15.76
N ASP A 251 24.88 -14.98 16.49
CA ASP A 251 24.11 -14.74 17.73
C ASP A 251 24.95 -14.08 18.82
N GLU A 252 26.25 -14.38 18.87
CA GLU A 252 27.19 -13.73 19.79
C GLU A 252 27.33 -12.23 19.51
N MET A 253 27.39 -11.85 18.24
CA MET A 253 27.46 -10.45 17.81
C MET A 253 26.15 -9.73 18.10
N LEU A 254 25.00 -10.38 17.87
CA LEU A 254 23.69 -9.85 18.21
C LEU A 254 23.58 -9.59 19.72
N TRP A 255 23.94 -10.57 20.56
CA TRP A 255 23.94 -10.39 22.02
C TRP A 255 24.90 -9.29 22.48
N CYS A 256 26.08 -9.17 21.85
CA CYS A 256 27.02 -8.08 22.15
C CYS A 256 26.38 -6.71 21.91
N VAL A 257 25.65 -6.53 20.81
CA VAL A 257 24.98 -5.25 20.50
C VAL A 257 23.78 -5.01 21.41
N VAL A 258 22.95 -6.03 21.67
CA VAL A 258 21.81 -5.92 22.60
C VAL A 258 22.27 -5.49 23.99
N LYS A 259 23.39 -6.04 24.50
CA LYS A 259 24.00 -5.64 25.77
C LYS A 259 24.49 -4.19 25.74
N ARG A 260 25.13 -3.74 24.66
CA ARG A 260 25.58 -2.35 24.51
C ARG A 260 24.44 -1.34 24.53
N VAL A 261 23.28 -1.75 24.05
CA VAL A 261 22.07 -0.91 23.98
C VAL A 261 21.18 -1.08 25.23
N HIS A 262 21.59 -1.92 26.20
CA HIS A 262 20.89 -2.18 27.46
C HIS A 262 19.48 -2.80 27.29
N LEU A 263 19.28 -3.58 26.23
CA LEU A 263 18.01 -4.31 25.96
C LEU A 263 18.00 -5.75 26.50
N GLU A 264 19.03 -6.16 27.24
CA GLU A 264 19.20 -7.53 27.76
C GLU A 264 18.08 -7.98 28.71
N LYS A 265 17.35 -7.03 29.31
CA LYS A 265 16.22 -7.33 30.22
C LYS A 265 14.89 -7.43 29.49
N SER A 266 14.78 -6.79 28.32
CA SER A 266 13.54 -6.70 27.56
C SER A 266 13.44 -7.79 26.50
N ILE A 267 14.56 -8.41 26.13
CA ILE A 267 14.65 -9.47 25.13
C ILE A 267 15.22 -10.70 25.84
N GLU A 268 14.40 -11.73 26.04
CA GLU A 268 14.86 -12.99 26.64
C GLU A 268 15.43 -13.91 25.56
N SER A 269 14.80 -13.92 24.38
CA SER A 269 15.24 -14.70 23.22
C SER A 269 15.13 -13.90 21.92
N PHE A 270 15.98 -14.19 20.95
CA PHE A 270 15.88 -13.61 19.61
C PHE A 270 14.68 -14.12 18.81
N ASP A 271 14.09 -15.22 19.24
CA ASP A 271 12.87 -15.79 18.68
C ASP A 271 11.59 -15.17 19.26
N ASP A 272 11.73 -14.24 20.22
CA ASP A 272 10.60 -13.50 20.79
C ASP A 272 9.82 -12.78 19.69
N THR A 273 8.50 -12.87 19.76
CA THR A 273 7.61 -12.31 18.75
C THR A 273 7.46 -10.81 18.92
N VAL A 274 7.62 -10.09 17.81
CA VAL A 274 7.34 -8.66 17.69
C VAL A 274 5.94 -8.52 17.09
N ASP A 275 5.05 -7.85 17.82
CA ASP A 275 3.68 -7.58 17.38
C ASP A 275 3.63 -6.51 16.27
N GLU A 276 2.47 -6.31 15.66
CA GLU A 276 2.26 -5.30 14.62
C GLU A 276 2.77 -3.91 15.05
N SER A 277 3.75 -3.38 14.29
CA SER A 277 4.42 -2.10 14.60
C SER A 277 5.16 -2.06 15.94
N GLY A 278 5.45 -3.22 16.54
CA GLY A 278 6.17 -3.36 17.81
C GLY A 278 5.38 -2.88 19.03
N GLN A 279 4.07 -3.06 19.05
CA GLN A 279 3.21 -2.61 20.16
C GLN A 279 3.56 -3.24 21.52
N ASN A 280 4.21 -4.40 21.53
CA ASN A 280 4.69 -5.06 22.73
C ASN A 280 5.95 -4.41 23.33
N PHE A 281 6.61 -3.48 22.62
CA PHE A 281 7.75 -2.72 23.12
C PHE A 281 7.36 -1.28 23.43
N SER A 282 7.94 -0.75 24.50
CA SER A 282 7.84 0.68 24.80
C SER A 282 8.45 1.53 23.68
N VAL A 283 8.11 2.82 23.64
CA VAL A 283 8.67 3.76 22.65
C VAL A 283 10.21 3.79 22.74
N GLY A 284 10.76 3.82 23.96
CA GLY A 284 12.20 3.82 24.19
C GLY A 284 12.87 2.51 23.73
N GLU A 285 12.27 1.35 24.02
CA GLU A 285 12.82 0.06 23.57
C GLU A 285 12.84 -0.06 22.04
N ARG A 286 11.82 0.47 21.35
CA ARG A 286 11.79 0.51 19.88
C ARG A 286 12.91 1.38 19.31
N GLN A 287 13.18 2.53 19.94
CA GLN A 287 14.27 3.42 19.54
C GLN A 287 15.63 2.76 19.76
N LEU A 288 15.81 2.09 20.91
CA LEU A 288 16.98 1.27 21.22
C LEU A 288 17.18 0.15 20.18
N LEU A 289 16.12 -0.56 19.78
CA LEU A 289 16.20 -1.55 18.70
C LEU A 289 16.66 -0.94 17.37
N CYS A 290 16.21 0.27 17.03
CA CYS A 290 16.71 1.01 15.87
C CYS A 290 18.19 1.39 15.98
N ILE A 291 18.66 1.77 17.17
CA ILE A 291 20.08 2.02 17.44
C ILE A 291 20.88 0.72 17.28
N ALA A 292 20.38 -0.40 17.81
CA ALA A 292 21.01 -1.72 17.65
C ALA A 292 21.18 -2.10 16.17
N ARG A 293 20.16 -1.89 15.34
CA ARG A 293 20.24 -2.09 13.87
C ARG A 293 21.36 -1.27 13.24
N ALA A 294 21.47 0.02 13.60
CA ALA A 294 22.51 0.89 13.06
C ALA A 294 23.91 0.44 13.49
N LEU A 295 24.07 -0.04 14.73
CA LEU A 295 25.34 -0.57 15.25
C LEU A 295 25.77 -1.87 14.56
N LEU A 296 24.83 -2.77 14.28
CA LEU A 296 25.10 -4.04 13.57
C LEU A 296 25.63 -3.80 12.16
N LYS A 297 25.03 -2.84 11.45
CA LYS A 297 25.39 -2.51 10.07
C LYS A 297 26.79 -1.89 9.91
N LYS A 298 27.38 -1.34 10.99
CA LYS A 298 28.71 -0.71 11.01
C LYS A 298 28.92 0.31 9.86
N SER A 299 27.88 1.09 9.56
CA SER A 299 27.90 2.10 8.49
C SER A 299 28.90 3.22 8.77
N LYS A 300 29.50 3.78 7.71
CA LYS A 300 30.45 4.90 7.81
C LYS A 300 29.77 6.24 8.08
N VAL A 301 28.52 6.38 7.64
CA VAL A 301 27.67 7.56 7.89
C VAL A 301 26.45 7.10 8.67
N ILE A 302 26.19 7.76 9.80
CA ILE A 302 25.01 7.52 10.64
C ILE A 302 24.23 8.82 10.71
N VAL A 303 22.95 8.75 10.38
CA VAL A 303 22.01 9.87 10.48
C VAL A 303 21.02 9.55 11.59
N MET A 304 20.82 10.49 12.50
CA MET A 304 19.96 10.33 13.66
C MET A 304 18.94 11.47 13.67
N ASP A 305 17.65 11.12 13.57
CA ASP A 305 16.55 12.08 13.73
C ASP A 305 15.91 11.86 15.11
N GLU A 306 16.02 12.87 15.99
CA GLU A 306 15.48 12.86 17.37
C GLU A 306 15.73 11.58 18.18
N ALA A 307 16.93 10.99 18.08
CA ALA A 307 17.29 9.71 18.71
C ALA A 307 17.35 9.69 20.26
N THR A 308 16.92 10.78 20.93
CA THR A 308 16.90 10.91 22.40
C THR A 308 15.55 11.39 22.95
N ALA A 309 14.49 11.36 22.15
CA ALA A 309 13.13 11.75 22.55
C ALA A 309 12.42 10.68 23.39
#